data_AF-A0A256XRL2-F1
#
_entry.id   AF-A0A256XRL2-F1
#
_cell.length_a   1.000
_cell.length_b   1.000
_cell.length_c   1.000
_cell.angle_alpha   90.00
_cell.angle_beta   90.00
_cell.angle_gamma   90.00
#
_symmetry.space_group_name_H-M   'P 1'
#
loop_
_entity.id
_entity.type
_entity.pdbx_description
1 polymer ?
#
loop_
_entity_poly.entity_id
_entity_poly.type
_entity_poly.pdbx_seq_one_letter_code
_entity_poly.pdbx_strand_id
1 'polypeptide(L)'
;MEDMGYVQLEPEEQKFYMKFEEGFRELDDMWEKYRSAGVDLICEWDRYRVKLLDKVSKLAGIVSSIQVELNELKVKVELGLMDSEKANRRIEKLGEKLKKLEARLISLRNFLETFEKWSLVHRKRIGPLPTVSGAEEIHGKLNELDELYNSGQVREDVYKRIKAELETLLKIIEE
;
A
#
# COMPACT_ATOMS: atom_id res chain seq x y z
N MET A 1 16.24 52.95 3.43
CA MET A 1 16.87 51.75 4.00
C MET A 1 17.07 52.06 5.47
N GLU A 2 16.09 51.70 6.29
CA GLU A 2 16.24 51.80 7.75
C GLU A 2 17.08 50.61 8.19
N ASP A 3 18.21 50.93 8.80
CA ASP A 3 19.13 50.02 9.46
C ASP A 3 18.39 49.42 10.67
N MET A 4 17.85 48.21 10.51
CA MET A 4 17.29 47.43 11.62
C MET A 4 18.46 47.01 12.52
N GLY A 5 18.82 47.91 13.43
CA GLY A 5 19.87 47.70 14.41
C GLY A 5 19.66 46.36 15.11
N TYR A 6 20.64 45.47 15.01
CA TYR A 6 20.69 44.23 15.77
C TYR A 6 20.62 44.59 17.25
N VAL A 7 19.47 44.36 17.88
CA VAL A 7 19.31 44.45 19.33
C VAL A 7 20.29 43.45 19.94
N GLN A 8 21.29 43.93 20.67
CA GLN A 8 22.19 43.06 21.44
C GLN A 8 21.38 42.40 22.55
N LEU A 9 21.20 41.08 22.45
CA LEU A 9 20.57 40.28 23.50
C LEU A 9 21.48 40.22 24.73
N GLU A 10 20.88 40.27 25.92
CA GLU A 10 21.58 40.05 27.18
C GLU A 10 22.13 38.60 27.25
N PRO A 11 23.22 38.32 28.00
CA PRO A 11 23.84 36.99 28.04
C PRO A 11 22.88 35.87 28.46
N GLU A 12 21.92 36.15 29.35
CA GLU A 12 20.90 35.17 29.75
C GLU A 12 19.93 34.88 28.61
N GLU A 13 19.51 35.90 27.86
CA GLU A 13 18.62 35.78 26.70
C GLU A 13 19.31 35.00 25.57
N GLN A 14 20.60 35.27 25.32
CA GLN A 14 21.41 34.50 24.37
C GLN A 14 21.46 33.02 24.76
N LYS A 15 21.68 32.71 26.04
CA LYS A 15 21.72 31.33 26.54
C LYS A 15 20.37 30.62 26.38
N PHE A 16 19.25 31.32 26.64
CA PHE A 16 17.92 30.78 26.37
C PHE A 16 17.70 30.51 24.89
N TYR A 17 18.06 31.46 24.03
CA TYR A 17 17.94 31.32 22.59
C TYR A 17 18.72 30.12 22.06
N MET A 18 20.01 30.00 22.41
CA MET A 18 20.86 28.88 22.00
C MET A 18 20.29 27.53 22.43
N LYS A 19 19.79 27.42 23.68
CA LYS A 19 19.17 26.18 24.17
C LYS A 19 17.97 25.75 23.32
N PHE A 20 17.08 26.68 22.97
CA PHE A 20 15.92 26.35 22.16
C PHE A 20 16.29 26.08 20.71
N GLU A 21 17.22 26.85 20.14
CA GLU A 21 17.74 26.60 18.79
C GLU A 21 18.36 25.20 18.67
N GLU A 22 19.21 24.80 19.60
CA GLU A 22 19.77 23.45 19.66
C GLU A 22 18.68 22.40 19.80
N GLY A 23 17.72 22.61 20.71
CA GLY A 23 16.60 21.68 20.91
C GLY A 23 15.72 21.52 19.66
N PHE A 24 15.44 22.58 18.91
CA PHE A 24 14.68 22.49 17.66
C PHE A 24 15.48 21.78 16.57
N ARG A 25 16.78 22.07 16.42
CA ARG A 25 17.65 21.35 15.46
C ARG A 25 17.70 19.85 15.75
N GLU A 26 17.78 19.46 17.01
CA GLU A 26 17.73 18.04 17.39
C GLU A 26 16.40 17.38 17.01
N LEU A 27 15.28 18.08 17.22
CA LEU A 27 13.96 17.58 16.82
C LEU A 27 13.83 17.42 15.30
N ASP A 28 14.35 18.39 14.54
CA ASP A 28 14.37 18.34 13.07
C ASP A 28 15.21 17.17 12.56
N ASP A 29 16.39 16.95 13.15
CA ASP A 29 17.26 15.81 12.82
C ASP A 29 16.60 14.46 13.12
N MET A 30 15.91 14.35 14.26
CA MET A 30 15.15 13.15 14.62
C MET A 30 13.97 12.93 13.66
N TRP A 31 13.28 14.00 13.28
CA TRP A 31 12.19 13.96 12.34
C TRP A 31 12.65 13.48 10.95
N GLU A 32 13.75 14.02 10.43
CA GLU A 32 14.25 13.65 9.10
C GLU A 32 14.71 12.19 9.06
N LYS A 33 15.38 11.70 10.12
CA LYS A 33 15.73 10.27 10.24
C LYS A 33 14.49 9.38 10.25
N TYR A 34 13.47 9.75 11.01
CA TYR A 34 12.19 9.03 11.03
C TYR A 34 11.52 9.03 9.65
N ARG A 35 11.47 10.21 9.01
CA ARG A 35 10.86 10.41 7.70
C ARG A 35 11.54 9.55 6.65
N SER A 36 12.87 9.62 6.52
CA SER A 36 13.65 8.84 5.56
C SER A 36 13.43 7.34 5.75
N ALA A 37 13.61 6.83 6.98
CA ALA A 37 13.43 5.40 7.27
C ALA A 37 11.99 4.94 7.00
N GLY A 38 11.00 5.80 7.31
CA GLY A 38 9.60 5.54 7.06
C GLY A 38 9.26 5.47 5.56
N VAL A 39 9.79 6.40 4.75
CA VAL A 39 9.64 6.38 3.29
C VAL A 39 10.20 5.07 2.71
N ASP A 40 11.43 4.71 3.07
CA ASP A 40 12.08 3.50 2.58
C ASP A 40 11.28 2.24 2.89
N LEU A 41 10.81 2.12 4.14
CA LEU A 41 10.01 0.98 4.58
C LEU A 41 8.65 0.91 3.89
N ILE A 42 7.98 2.04 3.68
CA ILE A 42 6.70 2.10 2.96
C ILE A 42 6.89 1.70 1.49
N CYS A 43 7.95 2.20 0.83
CA CYS A 43 8.27 1.81 -0.54
C CYS A 43 8.59 0.32 -0.67
N GLU A 44 9.31 -0.25 0.30
CA GLU A 44 9.56 -1.69 0.35
C GLU A 44 8.27 -2.48 0.55
N TRP A 45 7.41 -2.03 1.48
CA TRP A 45 6.09 -2.61 1.70
C TRP A 45 5.26 -2.63 0.41
N ASP A 46 5.19 -1.52 -0.32
CA ASP A 46 4.41 -1.43 -1.56
C ASP A 46 4.87 -2.45 -2.61
N ARG A 47 6.20 -2.60 -2.77
CA ARG A 47 6.77 -3.62 -3.67
C ARG A 47 6.41 -5.04 -3.23
N TYR A 48 6.45 -5.31 -1.94
CA TYR A 48 6.12 -6.63 -1.40
C TYR A 48 4.60 -6.91 -1.43
N ARG A 49 3.78 -5.90 -1.19
CA ARG A 49 2.32 -5.96 -1.18
C ARG A 49 1.77 -6.50 -2.50
N VAL A 50 2.31 -6.03 -3.64
CA VAL A 50 1.92 -6.53 -4.96
C VAL A 50 2.18 -8.04 -5.10
N LYS A 51 3.36 -8.50 -4.68
CA LYS A 51 3.71 -9.94 -4.70
C LYS A 51 2.83 -10.75 -3.76
N LEU A 52 2.49 -10.20 -2.59
CA LEU A 52 1.62 -10.85 -1.61
C LEU A 52 0.17 -10.96 -2.13
N LEU A 53 -0.35 -9.90 -2.76
CA LEU A 53 -1.68 -9.90 -3.39
C LEU A 53 -1.77 -10.95 -4.50
N ASP A 54 -0.79 -11.01 -5.40
CA ASP A 54 -0.74 -12.04 -6.45
C ASP A 54 -0.77 -13.46 -5.86
N LYS A 55 0.02 -13.70 -4.80
CA LYS A 55 0.05 -14.98 -4.11
C LYS A 55 -1.29 -15.33 -3.44
N VAL A 56 -1.95 -14.36 -2.82
CA VAL A 56 -3.29 -14.51 -2.22
C VAL A 56 -4.30 -14.87 -3.31
N SER A 57 -4.30 -14.16 -4.44
CA SER A 57 -5.20 -14.42 -5.57
C SER A 57 -5.01 -15.82 -6.16
N LYS A 58 -3.76 -16.23 -6.40
CA LYS A 58 -3.42 -17.57 -6.89
C LYS A 58 -3.89 -18.67 -5.93
N LEU A 59 -3.61 -18.51 -4.64
CA LEU A 59 -4.05 -19.47 -3.62
C LEU A 59 -5.57 -19.54 -3.51
N ALA A 60 -6.26 -18.40 -3.57
CA ALA A 60 -7.72 -18.35 -3.56
C ALA A 60 -8.32 -19.09 -4.78
N GLY A 61 -7.71 -18.93 -5.96
CA GLY A 61 -8.10 -19.68 -7.16
C GLY A 61 -7.93 -21.20 -6.99
N ILE A 62 -6.80 -21.64 -6.41
CA ILE A 62 -6.56 -23.07 -6.13
C ILE A 62 -7.57 -23.61 -5.11
N VAL A 63 -7.83 -22.87 -4.04
CA VAL A 63 -8.84 -23.23 -3.02
C VAL A 63 -10.21 -23.40 -3.67
N SER A 64 -10.64 -22.41 -4.47
CA SER A 64 -11.92 -22.47 -5.19
C SER A 64 -12.01 -23.67 -6.13
N SER A 65 -10.96 -23.95 -6.91
CA SER A 65 -10.90 -25.10 -7.81
C SER A 65 -11.01 -26.43 -7.05
N ILE A 66 -10.31 -26.58 -5.92
CA ILE A 66 -10.40 -27.79 -5.09
C ILE A 66 -11.81 -27.93 -4.49
N GLN A 67 -12.44 -26.83 -4.08
CA GLN A 67 -13.81 -26.84 -3.55
C GLN A 67 -14.81 -27.34 -4.60
N VAL A 68 -14.67 -26.88 -5.85
CA VAL A 68 -15.49 -27.33 -6.98
C VAL A 68 -15.27 -28.81 -7.25
N GLU A 69 -14.01 -29.26 -7.33
CA GLU A 69 -13.67 -30.68 -7.54
C GLU A 69 -14.24 -31.57 -6.43
N LEU A 70 -14.15 -31.14 -5.17
CA LEU A 70 -14.74 -31.83 -4.03
C LEU A 70 -16.26 -31.96 -4.16
N ASN A 71 -16.93 -30.89 -4.59
CA ASN A 71 -18.38 -30.90 -4.79
C ASN A 71 -18.79 -31.86 -5.93
N GLU A 72 -18.08 -31.81 -7.06
CA GLU A 72 -18.31 -32.73 -8.17
C GLU A 72 -18.12 -34.20 -7.78
N LEU A 73 -17.08 -34.50 -7.00
CA LEU A 73 -16.83 -35.86 -6.52
C LEU A 73 -17.96 -36.36 -5.62
N LYS A 74 -18.47 -35.51 -4.72
CA LYS A 74 -19.61 -35.83 -3.86
C LYS A 74 -20.86 -36.14 -4.68
N VAL A 75 -21.21 -35.27 -5.63
CA VAL A 75 -22.37 -35.45 -6.52
C VAL A 75 -22.25 -36.74 -7.34
N LYS A 76 -21.06 -37.05 -7.89
CA LYS A 76 -20.83 -38.29 -8.66
C LYS A 76 -21.01 -39.55 -7.81
N VAL A 77 -20.62 -39.51 -6.53
CA VAL A 77 -20.86 -40.61 -5.59
C VAL A 77 -22.34 -40.74 -5.26
N GLU A 78 -23.03 -39.63 -4.96
CA GLU A 78 -24.47 -39.62 -4.66
C GLU A 78 -25.31 -40.17 -5.81
N LEU A 79 -24.92 -39.89 -7.05
CA LEU A 79 -25.58 -40.39 -8.26
C LEU A 79 -25.17 -41.83 -8.64
N GLY A 80 -24.28 -42.48 -7.87
CA GLY A 80 -23.77 -43.81 -8.18
C GLY A 80 -22.90 -43.88 -9.44
N LEU A 81 -22.42 -42.74 -9.93
CA LEU A 81 -21.59 -42.63 -11.14
C LEU A 81 -20.10 -42.92 -10.87
N MET A 82 -19.73 -43.13 -9.61
CA MET A 82 -18.35 -43.39 -9.19
C MET A 82 -18.32 -44.33 -7.99
N ASP A 83 -17.31 -45.21 -7.96
CA ASP A 83 -17.03 -46.08 -6.82
C ASP A 83 -16.78 -45.27 -5.54
N SER A 84 -17.51 -45.62 -4.47
CA SER A 84 -17.53 -44.85 -3.23
C SER A 84 -16.20 -44.91 -2.49
N GLU A 85 -15.51 -46.05 -2.50
CA GLU A 85 -14.24 -46.21 -1.79
C GLU A 85 -13.12 -45.37 -2.44
N LYS A 86 -13.00 -45.46 -3.77
CA LYS A 86 -12.03 -44.66 -4.54
C LYS A 86 -12.32 -43.17 -4.46
N ALA A 87 -13.59 -42.77 -4.47
CA ALA A 87 -13.99 -41.38 -4.33
C ALA A 87 -13.68 -40.83 -2.93
N ASN A 88 -14.00 -41.58 -1.88
CA ASN A 88 -13.76 -41.16 -0.50
C ASN A 88 -12.27 -40.91 -0.22
N ARG A 89 -11.37 -41.77 -0.72
CA ARG A 89 -9.91 -41.55 -0.59
C ARG A 89 -9.44 -40.26 -1.29
N ARG A 90 -10.06 -39.90 -2.42
CA ARG A 90 -9.73 -38.65 -3.15
C ARG A 90 -10.30 -37.43 -2.43
N ILE A 91 -11.53 -37.52 -1.95
CA ILE A 91 -12.18 -36.48 -1.15
C ILE A 91 -11.37 -36.16 0.10
N GLU A 92 -10.88 -37.19 0.81
CA GLU A 92 -10.07 -37.01 2.02
C GLU A 92 -8.76 -36.27 1.72
N LYS A 93 -8.00 -36.73 0.72
CA LYS A 93 -6.75 -36.07 0.28
C LYS A 93 -6.95 -34.62 -0.14
N LEU A 94 -7.99 -34.35 -0.93
CA LEU A 94 -8.33 -33.00 -1.36
C LEU A 94 -8.78 -32.13 -0.19
N GLY A 95 -9.53 -32.69 0.76
CA GLY A 95 -9.97 -32.01 1.97
C GLY A 95 -8.81 -31.62 2.89
N GLU A 96 -7.81 -32.49 3.08
CA GLU A 96 -6.60 -32.14 3.84
C GLU A 96 -5.79 -31.03 3.15
N LYS A 97 -5.62 -31.12 1.83
CA LYS A 97 -4.93 -30.10 1.04
C LYS A 97 -5.67 -28.76 1.12
N LEU A 98 -7.00 -28.78 1.02
CA LEU A 98 -7.86 -27.60 1.12
C LEU A 98 -7.66 -26.91 2.47
N LYS A 99 -7.77 -27.64 3.58
CA LYS A 99 -7.57 -27.09 4.94
C LYS A 99 -6.21 -26.40 5.10
N LYS A 100 -5.13 -27.02 4.59
CA LYS A 100 -3.78 -26.43 4.63
C LYS A 100 -3.69 -25.14 3.81
N LEU A 101 -4.31 -25.10 2.63
CA LEU A 101 -4.29 -23.93 1.76
C LEU A 101 -5.16 -22.79 2.31
N GLU A 102 -6.33 -23.10 2.87
CA GLU A 102 -7.21 -22.13 3.53
C GLU A 102 -6.52 -21.49 4.73
N ALA A 103 -5.91 -22.29 5.61
CA ALA A 103 -5.15 -21.77 6.76
C ALA A 103 -4.04 -20.81 6.31
N ARG A 104 -3.28 -21.19 5.27
CA ARG A 104 -2.24 -20.34 4.68
C ARG A 104 -2.82 -19.05 4.09
N LEU A 105 -3.95 -19.13 3.40
CA LEU A 105 -4.62 -17.97 2.80
C LEU A 105 -5.08 -16.98 3.87
N ILE A 106 -5.64 -17.48 4.97
CA ILE A 106 -6.02 -16.66 6.13
C ILE A 106 -4.79 -15.95 6.70
N SER A 107 -3.70 -16.67 6.96
CA SER A 107 -2.47 -16.04 7.48
C SER A 107 -1.94 -14.93 6.56
N LEU A 108 -1.90 -15.15 5.24
CA LEU A 108 -1.41 -14.15 4.28
C LEU A 108 -2.33 -12.91 4.22
N ARG A 109 -3.64 -13.10 4.30
CA ARG A 109 -4.61 -11.99 4.37
C ARG A 109 -4.44 -11.18 5.64
N ASN A 110 -4.28 -11.85 6.78
CA ASN A 110 -4.04 -11.18 8.06
C ASN A 110 -2.75 -10.35 8.03
N PHE A 111 -1.65 -10.92 7.49
CA PHE A 111 -0.42 -10.17 7.30
C PHE A 111 -0.65 -8.93 6.45
N LEU A 112 -1.34 -9.07 5.31
CA LEU A 112 -1.62 -7.96 4.43
C LEU A 112 -2.41 -6.85 5.14
N GLU A 113 -3.46 -7.21 5.88
CA GLU A 113 -4.28 -6.25 6.61
C GLU A 113 -3.48 -5.53 7.72
N THR A 114 -2.69 -6.26 8.50
CA THR A 114 -1.87 -5.68 9.58
C THR A 114 -0.87 -4.66 9.03
N PHE A 115 -0.10 -5.04 8.02
CA PHE A 115 0.92 -4.17 7.46
C PHE A 115 0.33 -3.00 6.68
N GLU A 116 -0.82 -3.18 6.01
CA GLU A 116 -1.51 -2.07 5.36
C GLU A 116 -1.95 -1.02 6.39
N LYS A 117 -2.54 -1.44 7.51
CA LYS A 117 -2.92 -0.54 8.62
C LYS A 117 -1.72 0.23 9.17
N TRP A 118 -0.61 -0.46 9.42
CA TRP A 118 0.61 0.19 9.89
C TRP A 118 1.16 1.18 8.86
N SER A 119 1.24 0.77 7.59
CA SER A 119 1.73 1.63 6.52
C SER A 119 0.89 2.91 6.40
N LEU A 120 -0.44 2.83 6.56
CA LEU A 120 -1.33 3.98 6.49
C LEU A 120 -1.09 4.96 7.64
N VAL A 121 -0.85 4.47 8.85
CA VAL A 121 -0.50 5.32 10.01
C VAL A 121 0.79 6.09 9.72
N HIS A 122 1.80 5.41 9.19
CA HIS A 122 3.10 6.04 8.90
C HIS A 122 3.03 7.01 7.72
N ARG A 123 2.30 6.69 6.64
CA ARG A 123 2.03 7.63 5.54
C ARG A 123 1.39 8.92 6.04
N LYS A 124 0.38 8.82 6.91
CA LYS A 124 -0.28 10.00 7.48
C LYS A 124 0.65 10.85 8.33
N ARG A 125 1.59 10.22 9.06
CA ARG A 125 2.57 10.93 9.89
C ARG A 125 3.61 11.64 9.04
N ILE A 126 4.21 10.92 8.08
CA ILE A 126 5.26 11.41 7.19
C ILE A 126 4.75 12.53 6.27
N GLY A 127 3.45 12.51 5.94
CA GLY A 127 2.86 13.43 4.99
C GLY A 127 3.01 12.91 3.56
N PRO A 128 2.98 13.80 2.55
CA PRO A 128 3.20 13.40 1.16
C PRO A 128 4.54 12.67 1.08
N LEU A 129 4.48 11.39 0.70
CA LEU A 129 5.70 10.71 0.30
C LEU A 129 6.24 11.51 -0.89
N PRO A 130 7.56 11.75 -0.99
CA PRO A 130 8.15 11.99 -2.28
C PRO A 130 7.90 10.70 -3.07
N THR A 131 6.75 10.62 -3.73
CA THR A 131 6.57 9.66 -4.80
C THR A 131 7.76 9.87 -5.71
N VAL A 132 8.37 8.77 -6.19
CA VAL A 132 9.40 8.79 -7.25
C VAL A 132 8.99 9.69 -8.43
N SER A 133 7.69 9.97 -8.53
CA SER A 133 7.09 11.00 -9.34
C SER A 133 7.38 12.40 -8.80
N GLY A 134 8.48 12.99 -9.24
CA GLY A 134 8.60 14.46 -9.29
C GLY A 134 7.44 15.06 -10.11
N ALA A 135 7.24 16.38 -10.03
CA ALA A 135 6.18 17.09 -10.78
C ALA A 135 6.13 16.68 -12.26
N GLU A 136 7.30 16.38 -12.84
CA GLU A 136 7.49 15.93 -14.22
C GLU A 136 6.83 14.56 -14.54
N GLU A 137 6.86 13.59 -13.63
CA GLU A 137 6.18 12.29 -13.84
C GLU A 137 4.66 12.42 -13.64
N ILE A 138 4.21 13.31 -12.73
CA ILE A 138 2.78 13.60 -12.55
C ILE A 138 2.23 14.32 -13.78
N HIS A 139 2.98 15.26 -14.34
CA HIS A 139 2.68 15.85 -15.65
C HIS A 139 2.63 14.79 -16.76
N GLY A 140 3.57 13.84 -16.78
CA GLY A 140 3.53 12.71 -17.70
C GLY A 140 2.24 11.89 -17.60
N LYS A 141 1.79 11.57 -16.37
CA LYS A 141 0.55 10.82 -16.12
C LYS A 141 -0.70 11.62 -16.44
N LEU A 142 -0.69 12.93 -16.25
CA LEU A 142 -1.78 13.82 -16.67
C LEU A 142 -1.93 13.81 -18.20
N ASN A 143 -0.82 13.87 -18.94
CA ASN A 143 -0.83 13.79 -20.39
C ASN A 143 -1.33 12.43 -20.89
N GLU A 144 -0.85 11.33 -20.31
CA GLU A 144 -1.32 9.98 -20.67
C GLU A 144 -2.83 9.80 -20.36
N LEU A 145 -3.30 10.34 -19.24
CA LEU A 145 -4.72 10.35 -18.89
C LEU A 145 -5.57 11.15 -19.89
N ASP A 146 -5.08 12.31 -20.35
CA ASP A 146 -5.72 13.13 -21.37
C ASP A 146 -5.79 12.39 -22.72
N GLU A 147 -4.73 11.69 -23.13
CA GLU A 147 -4.73 10.87 -24.35
C GLU A 147 -5.73 9.70 -24.28
N LEU A 148 -5.80 9.02 -23.14
CA LEU A 148 -6.75 7.92 -22.92
C LEU A 148 -8.21 8.39 -22.88
N TYR A 149 -8.47 9.59 -22.36
CA TYR A 149 -9.79 10.20 -22.39
C TYR A 149 -10.17 10.64 -23.82
N ASN A 150 -9.27 11.32 -24.52
CA ASN A 150 -9.49 11.79 -25.89
C ASN A 150 -9.66 10.65 -26.90
N SER A 151 -9.04 9.50 -26.65
CA SER A 151 -9.23 8.27 -27.44
C SER A 151 -10.46 7.44 -27.03
N GLY A 152 -11.25 7.92 -26.05
CA GLY A 152 -12.49 7.28 -25.61
C GLY A 152 -12.30 6.01 -24.77
N GLN A 153 -11.07 5.74 -24.32
CA GLN A 153 -10.73 4.55 -23.52
C GLN A 153 -11.06 4.72 -22.04
N VAL A 154 -11.26 5.96 -21.58
CA VAL A 154 -11.62 6.30 -20.20
C VAL A 154 -12.94 7.07 -20.18
N ARG A 155 -13.84 6.66 -19.30
CA ARG A 155 -15.11 7.37 -19.07
C ARG A 155 -14.89 8.67 -18.32
N GLU A 156 -15.72 9.67 -18.58
CA GLU A 156 -15.59 11.02 -18.03
C GLU A 156 -15.59 11.07 -16.49
N ASP A 157 -16.38 10.22 -15.83
CA ASP A 157 -16.42 10.10 -14.37
C ASP A 157 -15.08 9.64 -13.78
N VAL A 158 -14.45 8.68 -14.45
CA VAL A 158 -13.14 8.11 -14.06
C VAL A 158 -12.02 9.11 -14.36
N TYR A 159 -12.08 9.77 -15.52
CA TYR A 159 -11.14 10.82 -15.92
C TYR A 159 -11.10 11.96 -14.90
N LYS A 160 -12.27 12.53 -14.56
CA LYS A 160 -12.37 13.67 -13.64
C LYS A 160 -11.84 13.33 -12.25
N ARG A 161 -12.12 12.14 -11.75
CA ARG A 161 -11.63 11.69 -10.43
C ARG A 161 -10.11 11.56 -10.40
N ILE A 162 -9.54 10.86 -11.38
CA ILE A 162 -8.08 10.62 -11.43
C ILE A 162 -7.34 11.94 -11.68
N LYS A 163 -7.88 12.81 -12.53
CA LYS A 163 -7.31 14.14 -12.79
C LYS A 163 -7.27 15.01 -11.53
N ALA A 164 -8.36 15.06 -10.77
CA ALA A 164 -8.41 15.81 -9.52
C ALA A 164 -7.42 15.29 -8.48
N GLU A 165 -7.22 13.97 -8.40
CA GLU A 165 -6.22 13.35 -7.52
C GLU A 165 -4.79 13.73 -7.94
N LEU A 166 -4.48 13.67 -9.25
CA LEU A 166 -3.16 14.05 -9.78
C LEU A 166 -2.87 15.55 -9.63
N GLU A 167 -3.83 16.43 -9.87
CA GLU A 167 -3.70 17.88 -9.70
C GLU A 167 -3.52 18.26 -8.22
N THR A 168 -4.22 17.56 -7.31
CA THR A 168 -4.03 17.75 -5.87
C THR A 168 -2.61 17.36 -5.44
N LEU A 169 -2.09 16.24 -5.97
CA LEU A 169 -0.72 15.82 -5.71
C LEU A 169 0.31 16.80 -6.28
N LEU A 170 0.07 17.35 -7.47
CA LEU A 170 0.95 18.34 -8.10
C LEU A 170 1.03 19.62 -7.26
N LYS A 171 -0.13 20.13 -6.81
CA LYS A 171 -0.20 21.32 -5.97
C LYS A 171 0.57 21.18 -4.66
N ILE A 172 0.54 19.99 -4.06
CA ILE A 172 1.28 19.66 -2.83
C ILE A 172 2.80 19.61 -3.06
N ILE A 173 3.25 19.34 -4.28
CA ILE A 173 4.68 19.21 -4.64
C ILE A 173 5.26 20.55 -5.10
N GLU A 174 4.44 21.43 -5.67
CA GLU A 174 4.85 22.75 -6.19
C GLU A 174 4.70 23.90 -5.17
N GLU A 175 3.98 23.67 -4.05
CA GLU A 175 3.92 24.57 -2.87
C GLU A 175 5.07 24.31 -1.89
#